data_AF-A0A371K2L9-F1
#
_entry.id   AF-A0A371K2L9-F1
#
_cell.length_a   1.000
_cell.length_b   1.000
_cell.length_c   1.000
_cell.angle_alpha   90.00
_cell.angle_beta   90.00
_cell.angle_gamma   90.00
#
_symmetry.space_group_name_H-M   'P 1'
#
loop_
_entity.id
_entity.type
_entity.pdbx_description
1 polymer ?
#
loop_
_entity_poly.entity_id
_entity_poly.type
_entity_poly.pdbx_seq_one_letter_code
_entity_poly.pdbx_strand_id
1 'polypeptide(L)'
;MSGNERVTGCVQGRPDLERLCGQAWVAIVLLSVTAPAATEPVTQPALPGQCVDAGDPARGGSLTLAACNGAPGQNFQFDRDSATLRLPQTTPVRCLDLEQAPRNGVAVQTRECNGSASQRWAFPFDGRLRPVGVDPNKCLTHGTRPGKPPTGWVADVELLDPGCEFPEVGGGGFCQPSYAIHFEMSLASCDGRPAQNWRLAQAGFPFPPDGLGSRRVLVAVSDMHIDDCREGGACDWRVHCGLGAEADVEMVHMAEANTGGTLRIDRQLTHEGPLPVTVTCHVREFDRGIFDPDVWEVVGTTTRTFAAAGPGSMGMDNDEGKVTLNFKIEPVGVIQQPATVEAPPLAPLPIDAFQAMRYSGLDFSVPETDLRQWLANPQFTPYPSIAGALVRLFQGRRLARPVFLDVVVFNYEQGGGPSPRKLTDVDLARLARAVVEGHNHRYGESVSDVQTLLR
;
A
#
# COMPACT_ATOMS: atom_id res chain seq x y z
N MET A 1 15.93 -62.27 -3.53
CA MET A 1 14.76 -61.60 -4.15
C MET A 1 15.27 -60.23 -4.58
N SER A 2 15.83 -60.09 -5.78
CA SER A 2 15.12 -59.85 -7.07
C SER A 2 14.67 -58.38 -7.17
N GLY A 3 15.26 -57.54 -8.02
CA GLY A 3 16.40 -57.76 -8.92
C GLY A 3 16.89 -56.48 -9.63
N ASN A 4 18.04 -56.60 -10.33
CA ASN A 4 18.43 -56.06 -11.65
C ASN A 4 18.05 -54.62 -12.07
N GLU A 5 18.80 -53.85 -12.88
CA GLU A 5 20.11 -53.93 -13.56
C GLU A 5 20.39 -52.51 -14.14
N ARG A 6 21.55 -52.09 -14.67
CA ARG A 6 22.85 -52.70 -14.99
C ARG A 6 23.95 -51.61 -14.91
N VAL A 7 25.21 -51.96 -14.63
CA VAL A 7 26.39 -51.13 -15.02
C VAL A 7 27.19 -51.94 -16.03
N THR A 8 27.25 -51.44 -17.27
CA THR A 8 28.01 -52.00 -18.39
C THR A 8 28.45 -50.85 -19.29
N GLY A 9 29.72 -50.68 -19.65
CA GLY A 9 30.91 -51.42 -19.24
C GLY A 9 32.06 -51.03 -20.17
N CYS A 10 33.25 -50.77 -19.63
CA CYS A 10 34.44 -50.56 -20.46
C CYS A 10 34.82 -51.87 -21.15
N VAL A 11 34.50 -52.02 -22.44
CA VAL A 11 34.98 -53.15 -23.23
C VAL A 11 36.44 -52.89 -23.60
N GLN A 12 37.31 -53.64 -22.93
CA GLN A 12 38.74 -53.72 -23.15
C GLN A 12 39.01 -54.32 -24.54
N GLY A 13 39.71 -53.60 -25.44
CA GLY A 13 39.67 -53.98 -26.86
C GLY A 13 40.65 -53.36 -27.85
N ARG A 14 41.84 -52.92 -27.43
CA ARG A 14 43.11 -52.84 -28.22
C ARG A 14 44.19 -52.14 -27.39
N PRO A 15 45.42 -52.68 -27.28
CA PRO A 15 46.58 -51.90 -26.82
C PRO A 15 47.03 -50.96 -27.96
N ASP A 16 47.86 -49.97 -27.59
CA ASP A 16 48.45 -48.89 -28.42
C ASP A 16 47.70 -47.54 -28.38
N LEU A 17 47.87 -46.84 -27.25
CA LEU A 17 48.13 -45.38 -27.17
C LEU A 17 48.30 -44.99 -25.68
N GLU A 18 49.44 -45.36 -25.10
CA GLU A 18 49.91 -44.67 -23.90
C GLU A 18 50.22 -43.19 -24.20
N ARG A 19 50.07 -42.35 -23.18
CA ARG A 19 50.59 -40.96 -23.11
C ARG A 19 50.07 -39.99 -24.16
N LEU A 20 49.03 -39.24 -23.77
CA LEU A 20 49.01 -37.78 -23.91
C LEU A 20 48.10 -37.16 -22.83
N CYS A 21 48.54 -37.26 -21.57
CA CYS A 21 47.94 -36.50 -20.48
C CYS A 21 48.47 -35.06 -20.57
N GLY A 22 47.76 -34.19 -21.29
CA GLY A 22 48.30 -32.90 -21.71
C GLY A 22 47.26 -31.88 -22.17
N GLN A 23 46.72 -31.13 -21.21
CA GLN A 23 46.18 -29.76 -21.35
C GLN A 23 45.09 -29.50 -22.41
N ALA A 24 43.84 -29.43 -21.94
CA ALA A 24 42.80 -28.62 -22.57
C ALA A 24 42.28 -27.60 -21.56
N TRP A 25 42.82 -26.37 -21.60
CA TRP A 25 42.26 -25.23 -20.87
C TRP A 25 40.98 -24.77 -21.57
N VAL A 26 39.83 -25.34 -21.16
CA VAL A 26 38.53 -24.80 -21.57
C VAL A 26 38.24 -23.57 -20.71
N ALA A 27 38.56 -22.39 -21.24
CA ALA A 27 38.12 -21.13 -20.66
C ALA A 27 36.59 -21.00 -20.82
N ILE A 28 35.85 -21.46 -19.81
CA ILE A 28 34.40 -21.25 -19.73
C ILE A 28 34.17 -19.76 -19.46
N VAL A 29 33.94 -18.99 -20.52
CA VAL A 29 33.39 -17.64 -20.41
C VAL A 29 31.94 -17.78 -19.94
N LEU A 30 31.74 -17.63 -18.63
CA LEU A 30 30.41 -17.45 -18.05
C LEU A 30 29.86 -16.09 -18.51
N LEU A 31 29.21 -16.09 -19.68
CA LEU A 31 28.27 -15.04 -20.03
C LEU A 31 27.09 -15.15 -19.05
N SER A 32 27.18 -14.38 -17.97
CA SER A 32 26.07 -14.12 -17.07
C SER A 32 24.99 -13.37 -17.85
N VAL A 33 24.12 -14.11 -18.53
CA VAL A 33 22.86 -13.57 -19.06
C VAL A 33 22.01 -13.20 -17.85
N THR A 34 22.08 -11.94 -17.45
CA THR A 34 21.14 -11.36 -16.50
C THR A 34 19.76 -11.46 -17.14
N ALA A 35 18.95 -12.41 -16.68
CA ALA A 35 17.55 -12.44 -17.02
C ALA A 35 16.93 -11.07 -16.69
N PRO A 36 16.15 -10.46 -17.60
CA PRO A 36 15.48 -9.21 -17.28
C PRO A 36 14.62 -9.41 -16.04
N ALA A 37 14.64 -8.43 -15.13
CA ALA A 37 13.85 -8.51 -13.91
C ALA A 37 12.38 -8.72 -14.26
N ALA A 38 11.83 -9.86 -13.86
CA ALA A 38 10.44 -10.21 -14.13
C ALA A 38 9.52 -9.13 -13.54
N THR A 39 8.73 -8.49 -14.40
CA THR A 39 7.70 -7.53 -14.02
C THR A 39 6.45 -8.30 -13.61
N GLU A 40 6.31 -8.61 -12.32
CA GLU A 40 5.02 -9.08 -11.79
C GLU A 40 4.15 -7.86 -11.43
N PRO A 41 2.81 -8.01 -11.46
CA PRO A 41 1.92 -6.90 -11.17
C PRO A 41 1.89 -6.52 -9.69
N VAL A 42 1.56 -5.25 -9.41
CA VAL A 42 1.19 -4.81 -8.06
C VAL A 42 -0.18 -5.38 -7.73
N THR A 43 -0.27 -6.25 -6.73
CA THR A 43 -1.51 -6.93 -6.33
C THR A 43 -2.11 -6.35 -5.05
N GLN A 44 -3.43 -6.47 -4.89
CA GLN A 44 -4.16 -6.02 -3.71
C GLN A 44 -4.47 -7.23 -2.78
N PRO A 45 -3.81 -7.40 -1.61
CA PRO A 45 -4.01 -8.56 -0.75
C PRO A 45 -5.44 -8.73 -0.22
N ALA A 46 -6.19 -7.63 -0.08
CA ALA A 46 -7.60 -7.66 0.31
C ALA A 46 -8.54 -8.12 -0.83
N LEU A 47 -8.06 -8.09 -2.07
CA LEU A 47 -8.79 -8.48 -3.27
C LEU A 47 -7.92 -9.42 -4.11
N PRO A 48 -7.82 -10.72 -3.73
CA PRO A 48 -7.06 -11.71 -4.47
C PRO A 48 -7.45 -11.73 -5.97
N GLY A 49 -6.45 -11.87 -6.84
CA GLY A 49 -6.67 -11.81 -8.29
C GLY A 49 -6.91 -10.41 -8.86
N GLN A 50 -6.80 -9.34 -8.04
CA GLN A 50 -6.83 -7.96 -8.52
C GLN A 50 -5.43 -7.31 -8.52
N CYS A 51 -5.17 -6.56 -9.58
CA CYS A 51 -3.91 -5.93 -9.95
C CYS A 51 -4.12 -4.45 -10.24
N VAL A 52 -3.12 -3.62 -9.94
CA VAL A 52 -3.08 -2.22 -10.39
C VAL A 52 -2.98 -2.19 -11.92
N ASP A 53 -3.84 -1.41 -12.56
CA ASP A 53 -3.96 -1.36 -14.01
C ASP A 53 -3.97 0.08 -14.54
N ALA A 54 -3.12 0.35 -15.52
CA ALA A 54 -3.03 1.62 -16.24
C ALA A 54 -3.87 1.68 -17.53
N GLY A 55 -4.63 0.62 -17.84
CA GLY A 55 -5.38 0.49 -19.08
C GLY A 55 -4.45 0.45 -20.29
N ASP A 56 -4.51 1.49 -21.14
CA ASP A 56 -3.55 1.70 -22.23
C ASP A 56 -2.29 2.41 -21.67
N PRO A 57 -1.17 1.70 -21.45
CA PRO A 57 0.01 2.29 -20.84
C PRO A 57 0.71 3.29 -21.78
N ALA A 58 0.41 3.31 -23.08
CA ALA A 58 0.98 4.31 -23.99
C ALA A 58 0.29 5.67 -23.84
N ARG A 59 -1.03 5.69 -23.58
CA ARG A 59 -1.79 6.91 -23.25
C ARG A 59 -1.50 7.39 -21.83
N GLY A 60 -1.40 6.45 -20.89
CA GLY A 60 -1.41 6.72 -19.46
C GLY A 60 -2.70 7.39 -19.00
N GLY A 61 -2.71 7.86 -17.75
CA GLY A 61 -3.90 8.40 -17.08
C GLY A 61 -4.11 7.80 -15.70
N SER A 62 -5.31 7.97 -15.15
CA SER A 62 -5.69 7.47 -13.83
C SER A 62 -5.55 5.96 -13.72
N LEU A 63 -5.09 5.48 -12.56
CA LEU A 63 -4.96 4.06 -12.28
C LEU A 63 -6.23 3.46 -11.69
N THR A 64 -6.52 2.24 -12.11
CA THR A 64 -7.60 1.43 -11.57
C THR A 64 -7.07 0.17 -10.89
N LEU A 65 -7.98 -0.56 -10.27
CA LEU A 65 -7.75 -1.94 -9.82
C LEU A 65 -8.62 -2.85 -10.70
N ALA A 66 -8.00 -3.80 -11.39
CA ALA A 66 -8.65 -4.69 -12.34
C ALA A 66 -8.18 -6.15 -12.19
N ALA A 67 -8.88 -7.10 -12.83
CA ALA A 67 -8.50 -8.50 -12.79
C ALA A 67 -7.08 -8.71 -13.37
N CYS A 68 -6.23 -9.42 -12.65
CA CYS A 68 -4.88 -9.75 -13.07
C CYS A 68 -4.91 -10.57 -14.36
N ASN A 69 -4.40 -10.01 -15.45
CA ASN A 69 -4.47 -10.57 -16.80
C ASN A 69 -3.12 -10.56 -17.54
N GLY A 70 -2.06 -10.01 -16.93
CA GLY A 70 -0.72 -9.91 -17.52
C GLY A 70 -0.59 -8.87 -18.63
N ALA A 71 -1.59 -7.99 -18.80
CA ALA A 71 -1.54 -6.94 -19.80
C ALA A 71 -0.40 -5.94 -19.51
N PRO A 72 0.14 -5.28 -20.56
CA PRO A 72 1.14 -4.22 -20.40
C PRO A 72 0.75 -3.09 -19.43
N GLY A 73 -0.55 -2.84 -19.19
CA GLY A 73 -1.02 -1.87 -18.20
C GLY A 73 -0.77 -2.27 -16.73
N GLN A 74 -0.48 -3.55 -16.46
CA GLN A 74 -0.31 -4.12 -15.11
C GLN A 74 1.16 -4.42 -14.76
N ASN A 75 2.08 -4.40 -15.74
CA ASN A 75 3.46 -4.81 -15.59
C ASN A 75 4.33 -3.65 -15.04
N PHE A 76 4.30 -3.46 -13.72
CA PHE A 76 5.05 -2.41 -13.03
C PHE A 76 6.42 -2.89 -12.52
N GLN A 77 7.47 -2.11 -12.77
CA GLN A 77 8.81 -2.33 -12.24
C GLN A 77 9.14 -1.28 -11.16
N PHE A 78 9.74 -1.66 -10.03
CA PHE A 78 10.19 -0.69 -9.03
C PHE A 78 11.69 -0.44 -9.17
N ASP A 79 12.05 0.74 -9.66
CA ASP A 79 13.45 1.17 -9.69
C ASP A 79 13.86 1.76 -8.34
N ARG A 80 14.85 1.13 -7.73
CA ARG A 80 15.36 1.47 -6.39
C ARG A 80 16.18 2.75 -6.38
N ASP A 81 16.90 3.03 -7.46
CA ASP A 81 17.87 4.12 -7.49
C ASP A 81 17.17 5.48 -7.64
N SER A 82 16.07 5.52 -8.40
CA SER A 82 15.18 6.68 -8.50
C SER A 82 13.98 6.66 -7.55
N ALA A 83 13.76 5.55 -6.83
CA ALA A 83 12.55 5.25 -6.05
C ALA A 83 11.24 5.39 -6.87
N THR A 84 11.24 5.01 -8.16
CA THR A 84 10.07 5.15 -9.03
C THR A 84 9.41 3.80 -9.34
N LEU A 85 8.08 3.76 -9.38
CA LEU A 85 7.34 2.62 -9.93
C LEU A 85 7.03 2.92 -11.40
N ARG A 86 7.53 2.09 -12.32
CA ARG A 86 7.61 2.34 -13.77
C ARG A 86 6.79 1.34 -14.58
N LEU A 87 6.38 1.74 -15.78
CA LEU A 87 5.92 0.86 -16.85
C LEU A 87 7.04 0.75 -17.90
N PRO A 88 8.09 -0.09 -17.71
CA PRO A 88 9.30 -0.09 -18.54
C PRO A 88 9.07 -0.38 -20.03
N GLN A 89 7.95 -1.03 -20.37
CA GLN A 89 7.46 -1.32 -21.72
C GLN A 89 6.92 -0.10 -22.49
N THR A 90 6.91 1.09 -21.89
CA THR A 90 6.42 2.33 -22.51
C THR A 90 7.57 3.18 -23.05
N THR A 91 7.32 3.89 -24.16
CA THR A 91 8.29 4.81 -24.77
C THR A 91 7.59 6.16 -25.05
N PRO A 92 7.93 7.25 -24.34
CA PRO A 92 8.86 7.31 -23.20
C PRO A 92 8.35 6.51 -21.99
N VAL A 93 9.27 6.14 -21.10
CA VAL A 93 8.93 5.39 -19.88
C VAL A 93 8.02 6.22 -18.98
N ARG A 94 6.91 5.62 -18.55
CA ARG A 94 5.97 6.21 -17.59
C ARG A 94 6.21 5.73 -16.18
N CYS A 95 5.94 6.62 -15.24
CA CYS A 95 6.07 6.46 -13.80
C CYS A 95 4.70 6.65 -13.11
N LEU A 96 4.53 5.99 -11.97
CA LEU A 96 3.45 6.22 -11.01
C LEU A 96 3.60 7.64 -10.44
N ASP A 97 2.57 8.47 -10.60
CA ASP A 97 2.66 9.93 -10.45
C ASP A 97 1.45 10.47 -9.67
N LEU A 98 1.68 11.39 -8.74
CA LEU A 98 0.61 12.15 -8.08
C LEU A 98 0.14 13.28 -9.00
N GLU A 99 -1.15 13.36 -9.29
CA GLU A 99 -1.70 14.40 -10.18
C GLU A 99 -1.48 15.83 -9.64
N GLN A 100 -1.40 15.98 -8.31
CA GLN A 100 -1.29 17.25 -7.61
C GLN A 100 -0.42 17.11 -6.36
N ALA A 101 -0.13 18.24 -5.71
CA ALA A 101 0.56 18.26 -4.42
C ALA A 101 -0.15 17.35 -3.39
N PRO A 102 0.58 16.55 -2.60
CA PRO A 102 0.02 15.45 -1.84
C PRO A 102 -0.92 15.91 -0.73
N ARG A 103 -2.17 15.44 -0.83
CA ARG A 103 -3.26 15.60 0.15
C ARG A 103 -4.21 14.42 -0.01
N ASN A 104 -5.11 14.24 0.96
CA ASN A 104 -6.10 13.16 0.86
C ASN A 104 -7.00 13.37 -0.37
N GLY A 105 -7.29 12.31 -1.11
CA GLY A 105 -8.12 12.32 -2.32
C GLY A 105 -7.39 12.74 -3.61
N VAL A 106 -6.08 13.01 -3.57
CA VAL A 106 -5.29 13.21 -4.81
C VAL A 106 -5.26 11.90 -5.59
N ALA A 107 -5.70 11.94 -6.84
CA ALA A 107 -5.64 10.82 -7.76
C ALA A 107 -4.19 10.46 -8.10
N VAL A 108 -3.95 9.16 -8.26
CA VAL A 108 -2.67 8.62 -8.73
C VAL A 108 -2.83 8.18 -10.19
N GLN A 109 -1.90 8.61 -11.02
CA GLN A 109 -1.92 8.42 -12.47
C GLN A 109 -0.61 7.81 -12.96
N THR A 110 -0.53 7.53 -14.26
CA THR A 110 0.71 7.23 -14.98
C THR A 110 1.09 8.39 -15.89
N ARG A 111 2.24 8.99 -15.64
CA ARG A 111 2.79 10.14 -16.38
C ARG A 111 4.21 9.81 -16.84
N GLU A 112 4.70 10.49 -17.86
CA GLU A 112 6.11 10.36 -18.28
C GLU A 112 7.05 10.58 -17.10
N CYS A 113 8.08 9.73 -16.97
CA CYS A 113 9.05 9.83 -15.89
C CYS A 113 9.87 11.13 -16.01
N ASN A 114 9.81 11.98 -14.99
CA ASN A 114 10.42 13.31 -14.97
C ASN A 114 11.32 13.56 -13.74
N GLY A 115 11.45 12.58 -12.84
CA GLY A 115 12.33 12.65 -11.66
C GLY A 115 11.84 13.51 -10.49
N SER A 116 10.65 14.12 -10.62
CA SER A 116 10.01 14.92 -9.57
C SER A 116 9.64 14.10 -8.32
N ALA A 117 9.40 14.77 -7.20
CA ALA A 117 9.02 14.12 -5.94
C ALA A 117 7.63 13.45 -6.00
N SER A 118 6.72 13.90 -6.88
CA SER A 118 5.41 13.26 -7.10
C SER A 118 5.50 11.87 -7.72
N GLN A 119 6.68 11.46 -8.20
CA GLN A 119 6.93 10.14 -8.79
C GLN A 119 7.74 9.20 -7.89
N ARG A 120 8.12 9.66 -6.69
CA ARG A 120 8.97 8.89 -5.77
C ARG A 120 8.11 8.17 -4.73
N TRP A 121 8.33 6.86 -4.60
CA TRP A 121 7.54 5.97 -3.76
C TRP A 121 8.43 5.07 -2.91
N ALA A 122 7.99 4.78 -1.70
CA ALA A 122 8.55 3.76 -0.82
C ALA A 122 7.52 2.64 -0.64
N PHE A 123 8.03 1.43 -0.43
CA PHE A 123 7.24 0.25 -0.12
C PHE A 123 7.81 -0.38 1.16
N PRO A 124 7.47 0.15 2.35
CA PRO A 124 7.98 -0.36 3.61
C PRO A 124 7.44 -1.76 3.91
N PHE A 125 8.00 -2.39 4.94
CA PHE A 125 7.63 -3.73 5.42
C PHE A 125 6.18 -3.84 5.93
N ASP A 126 5.46 -2.73 6.12
CA ASP A 126 4.03 -2.71 6.48
C ASP A 126 3.08 -2.91 5.29
N GLY A 127 3.64 -3.11 4.09
CA GLY A 127 2.88 -3.39 2.87
C GLY A 127 2.22 -2.16 2.22
N ARG A 128 2.46 -0.95 2.73
CA ARG A 128 1.79 0.27 2.24
C ARG A 128 2.68 1.05 1.30
N LEU A 129 2.25 1.29 0.07
CA LEU A 129 3.00 2.20 -0.81
C LEU A 129 2.82 3.65 -0.33
N ARG A 130 3.90 4.41 -0.15
CA ARG A 130 3.89 5.79 0.36
C ARG A 130 4.71 6.72 -0.54
N PRO A 131 4.35 8.00 -0.71
CA PRO A 131 5.15 8.92 -1.49
C PRO A 131 6.36 9.41 -0.66
N VAL A 132 7.52 9.58 -1.30
CA VAL A 132 8.80 9.89 -0.63
C VAL A 132 9.14 11.38 -0.75
N GLY A 133 9.62 11.98 0.34
CA GLY A 133 10.06 13.37 0.37
C GLY A 133 8.92 14.40 0.30
N VAL A 134 7.69 14.00 0.64
CA VAL A 134 6.51 14.89 0.60
C VAL A 134 5.62 14.81 1.85
N ASP A 135 4.80 13.76 2.03
CA ASP A 135 4.04 13.51 3.27
C ASP A 135 4.01 11.99 3.52
N PRO A 136 4.82 11.46 4.46
CA PRO A 136 4.93 10.03 4.76
C PRO A 136 3.77 9.51 5.62
N ASN A 137 2.86 10.38 6.06
CA ASN A 137 1.56 9.98 6.63
C ASN A 137 0.51 9.73 5.53
N LYS A 138 0.88 9.86 4.24
CA LYS A 138 0.04 9.41 3.12
C LYS A 138 0.41 8.01 2.67
N CYS A 139 -0.63 7.21 2.45
CA CYS A 139 -0.56 5.88 1.90
C CYS A 139 -1.39 5.86 0.62
N LEU A 140 -0.90 5.13 -0.38
CA LEU A 140 -1.69 4.74 -1.54
C LEU A 140 -2.86 3.88 -1.07
N THR A 141 -4.07 4.28 -1.46
CA THR A 141 -5.29 3.51 -1.24
C THR A 141 -6.03 3.37 -2.56
N HIS A 142 -6.82 2.30 -2.67
CA HIS A 142 -7.91 2.26 -3.65
C HIS A 142 -9.25 2.50 -2.95
N GLY A 143 -10.22 3.01 -3.69
CA GLY A 143 -11.58 3.21 -3.19
C GLY A 143 -12.50 3.79 -4.25
N THR A 144 -13.77 3.95 -3.90
CA THR A 144 -14.71 4.75 -4.67
C THR A 144 -14.61 6.21 -4.23
N ARG A 145 -14.61 7.16 -5.17
CA ARG A 145 -14.34 8.59 -4.88
C ARG A 145 -15.42 9.21 -3.97
N PRO A 146 -15.07 9.75 -2.79
CA PRO A 146 -15.94 10.64 -2.05
C PRO A 146 -15.80 12.09 -2.57
N GLY A 147 -16.91 12.73 -2.95
CA GLY A 147 -16.97 14.21 -3.05
C GLY A 147 -16.89 14.87 -4.43
N LYS A 148 -17.15 14.15 -5.54
CA LYS A 148 -17.47 14.80 -6.84
C LYS A 148 -19.00 14.77 -7.07
N PRO A 149 -19.64 15.86 -7.56
CA PRO A 149 -21.03 15.82 -8.00
C PRO A 149 -21.22 14.87 -9.19
N PRO A 150 -22.44 14.34 -9.42
CA PRO A 150 -22.62 13.12 -10.18
C PRO A 150 -22.45 13.31 -11.70
N THR A 151 -21.52 12.55 -12.27
CA THR A 151 -21.59 12.06 -13.66
C THR A 151 -21.87 10.56 -13.67
N GLY A 152 -22.83 10.13 -12.85
CA GLY A 152 -23.22 8.73 -12.67
C GLY A 152 -22.27 7.92 -11.78
N TRP A 153 -22.85 7.10 -10.90
CA TRP A 153 -22.21 6.01 -10.15
C TRP A 153 -21.22 6.39 -9.03
N VAL A 154 -21.42 5.80 -7.84
CA VAL A 154 -20.65 6.05 -6.59
C VAL A 154 -19.95 4.78 -6.07
N ALA A 155 -20.24 3.65 -6.69
CA ALA A 155 -19.20 2.79 -7.20
C ALA A 155 -19.47 2.73 -8.70
N ASP A 156 -18.47 2.92 -9.56
CA ASP A 156 -18.59 2.49 -10.96
C ASP A 156 -18.71 0.98 -10.91
N VAL A 157 -19.95 0.49 -10.84
CA VAL A 157 -20.31 -0.91 -11.00
C VAL A 157 -20.91 -0.96 -12.38
N GLU A 158 -20.05 -1.15 -13.39
CA GLU A 158 -20.55 -1.41 -14.73
C GLU A 158 -21.24 -2.77 -14.70
N LEU A 159 -22.54 -2.71 -14.96
CA LEU A 159 -23.40 -3.88 -15.10
C LEU A 159 -23.24 -4.31 -16.55
N LEU A 160 -22.17 -5.07 -16.81
CA LEU A 160 -21.65 -5.38 -18.14
C LEU A 160 -22.67 -6.08 -19.06
N ASP A 161 -23.68 -6.73 -18.46
CA ASP A 161 -24.83 -7.25 -19.21
C ASP A 161 -26.12 -7.28 -18.34
N PRO A 162 -27.16 -6.49 -18.67
CA PRO A 162 -28.50 -6.62 -18.08
C PRO A 162 -29.41 -7.61 -18.86
N GLY A 163 -28.94 -8.16 -19.98
CA GLY A 163 -29.74 -8.80 -21.04
C GLY A 163 -29.78 -10.33 -21.00
N CYS A 164 -30.59 -10.91 -20.10
CA CYS A 164 -30.99 -12.31 -20.23
C CYS A 164 -31.95 -12.51 -21.42
N GLU A 165 -31.42 -12.69 -22.65
CA GLU A 165 -32.22 -13.23 -23.76
C GLU A 165 -32.28 -14.76 -23.66
N PHE A 166 -33.48 -15.27 -23.41
CA PHE A 166 -33.73 -16.71 -23.29
C PHE A 166 -33.77 -17.37 -24.69
N PRO A 167 -33.03 -18.45 -24.93
CA PRO A 167 -33.47 -19.46 -25.89
C PRO A 167 -34.76 -20.09 -25.34
N GLU A 168 -35.83 -20.16 -26.13
CA GLU A 168 -37.17 -20.61 -25.67
C GLU A 168 -37.24 -22.07 -25.16
N VAL A 169 -36.15 -22.84 -25.18
CA VAL A 169 -36.15 -24.27 -24.83
C VAL A 169 -34.93 -24.72 -24.02
N GLY A 170 -35.19 -25.09 -22.75
CA GLY A 170 -34.54 -26.22 -22.07
C GLY A 170 -33.08 -26.10 -21.61
N GLY A 171 -32.39 -24.98 -21.83
CA GLY A 171 -31.00 -24.79 -21.40
C GLY A 171 -30.87 -24.22 -19.98
N GLY A 172 -30.16 -24.92 -19.09
CA GLY A 172 -29.76 -24.40 -17.77
C GLY A 172 -28.64 -23.35 -17.88
N GLY A 173 -28.98 -22.13 -18.30
CA GLY A 173 -28.05 -21.02 -18.43
C GLY A 173 -27.75 -20.35 -17.08
N PHE A 174 -26.47 -20.29 -16.70
CA PHE A 174 -26.02 -19.60 -15.48
C PHE A 174 -26.17 -18.09 -15.62
N CYS A 175 -27.23 -17.53 -15.06
CA CYS A 175 -27.44 -16.09 -14.96
C CYS A 175 -26.71 -15.55 -13.72
N GLN A 176 -25.41 -15.24 -13.85
CA GLN A 176 -24.70 -14.42 -12.86
C GLN A 176 -24.49 -13.02 -13.43
N PRO A 177 -25.03 -11.95 -12.83
CA PRO A 177 -24.68 -10.59 -13.22
C PRO A 177 -23.20 -10.35 -12.94
N SER A 178 -22.44 -10.01 -13.99
CA SER A 178 -21.06 -9.57 -13.90
C SER A 178 -21.02 -8.10 -13.49
N TYR A 179 -20.38 -7.83 -12.35
CA TYR A 179 -20.21 -6.49 -11.80
C TYR A 179 -18.73 -6.08 -11.96
N ALA A 180 -18.42 -5.12 -12.81
CA ALA A 180 -17.08 -4.53 -12.88
C ALA A 180 -16.99 -3.33 -11.94
N ILE A 181 -16.27 -3.48 -10.82
CA ILE A 181 -16.04 -2.40 -9.87
C ILE A 181 -14.81 -1.60 -10.32
N HIS A 182 -14.98 -0.38 -10.82
CA HIS A 182 -13.85 0.52 -11.07
C HIS A 182 -13.48 1.19 -9.76
N PHE A 183 -12.32 0.81 -9.24
CA PHE A 183 -11.68 1.53 -8.15
C PHE A 183 -10.80 2.63 -8.75
N GLU A 184 -10.73 3.78 -8.09
CA GLU A 184 -9.65 4.73 -8.34
C GLU A 184 -8.58 4.65 -7.26
N MET A 185 -7.34 4.83 -7.71
CA MET A 185 -6.19 4.95 -6.83
C MET A 185 -5.97 6.41 -6.41
N SER A 186 -5.82 6.62 -5.10
CA SER A 186 -5.62 7.94 -4.51
C SER A 186 -4.71 7.89 -3.28
N LEU A 187 -4.22 9.04 -2.82
CA LEU A 187 -3.61 9.17 -1.51
C LEU A 187 -4.68 9.35 -0.42
N ALA A 188 -4.49 8.67 0.71
CA ALA A 188 -5.22 8.91 1.95
C ALA A 188 -4.28 8.91 3.16
N SER A 189 -4.75 9.40 4.30
CA SER A 189 -4.01 9.23 5.56
C SER A 189 -3.79 7.74 5.85
N CYS A 190 -2.56 7.35 6.17
CA CYS A 190 -2.21 5.99 6.57
C CYS A 190 -2.99 5.57 7.83
N ASP A 191 -4.06 4.79 7.68
CA ASP A 191 -4.94 4.37 8.78
C ASP A 191 -5.02 2.84 8.94
N GLY A 192 -4.27 2.10 8.11
CA GLY A 192 -4.12 0.66 8.24
C GLY A 192 -5.30 -0.17 7.72
N ARG A 193 -6.22 0.44 6.96
CA ARG A 193 -7.22 -0.34 6.22
C ARG A 193 -6.55 -1.35 5.27
N PRO A 194 -7.17 -2.52 5.04
CA PRO A 194 -6.69 -3.48 4.04
C PRO A 194 -6.49 -2.88 2.65
N ALA A 195 -7.31 -1.90 2.25
CA ALA A 195 -7.21 -1.17 0.98
C ALA A 195 -5.96 -0.27 0.83
N GLN A 196 -5.13 -0.15 1.88
CA GLN A 196 -3.81 0.50 1.85
C GLN A 196 -2.65 -0.50 1.78
N ASN A 197 -2.93 -1.81 1.89
CA ASN A 197 -1.96 -2.87 1.79
C ASN A 197 -1.80 -3.28 0.32
N TRP A 198 -0.58 -3.60 -0.10
CA TRP A 198 -0.23 -3.93 -1.48
C TRP A 198 0.81 -5.06 -1.48
N ARG A 199 1.00 -5.70 -2.61
CA ARG A 199 2.06 -6.69 -2.85
C ARG A 199 2.75 -6.43 -4.18
N LEU A 200 4.07 -6.62 -4.20
CA LEU A 200 4.90 -6.49 -5.39
C LEU A 200 5.94 -7.62 -5.39
N ALA A 201 6.06 -8.35 -6.49
CA ALA A 201 7.03 -9.43 -6.66
C ALA A 201 7.91 -9.13 -7.87
N GLN A 202 9.24 -9.25 -7.76
CA GLN A 202 10.17 -8.98 -8.86
C GLN A 202 11.41 -9.88 -8.75
N ALA A 203 11.84 -10.46 -9.88
CA ALA A 203 13.04 -11.30 -9.91
C ALA A 203 14.32 -10.46 -9.75
N GLY A 204 15.38 -11.06 -9.19
CA GLY A 204 16.64 -10.36 -8.88
C GLY A 204 16.64 -9.63 -7.53
N PHE A 205 15.55 -9.69 -6.77
CA PHE A 205 15.56 -9.34 -5.35
C PHE A 205 16.35 -10.41 -4.57
N PRO A 206 17.43 -10.06 -3.84
CA PRO A 206 18.04 -10.98 -2.89
C PRO A 206 17.09 -11.15 -1.70
N PHE A 207 16.53 -12.35 -1.55
CA PHE A 207 15.74 -12.75 -0.39
C PHE A 207 16.61 -13.66 0.50
N PRO A 208 17.16 -13.18 1.64
CA PRO A 208 17.81 -14.04 2.61
C PRO A 208 16.74 -14.86 3.37
N PRO A 209 17.00 -16.15 3.68
CA PRO A 209 16.04 -17.00 4.38
C PRO A 209 15.74 -16.52 5.81
N ASP A 210 16.69 -15.84 6.46
CA ASP A 210 16.65 -15.60 7.91
C ASP A 210 16.15 -14.20 8.34
N GLY A 211 15.72 -13.36 7.39
CA GLY A 211 15.09 -12.06 7.68
C GLY A 211 16.04 -10.97 8.17
N LEU A 212 16.50 -10.13 7.23
CA LEU A 212 17.13 -8.82 7.48
C LEU A 212 16.53 -7.86 6.46
N GLY A 213 16.21 -6.60 6.74
CA GLY A 213 16.54 -5.70 7.84
C GLY A 213 16.48 -4.29 7.22
N SER A 214 15.98 -3.27 7.92
CA SER A 214 15.80 -1.93 7.31
C SER A 214 17.12 -1.44 6.73
N ARG A 215 17.12 -1.04 5.44
CA ARG A 215 18.36 -0.70 4.73
C ARG A 215 18.80 0.75 4.92
N ARG A 216 17.87 1.68 5.15
CA ARG A 216 18.19 3.06 5.50
C ARG A 216 17.27 3.60 6.59
N VAL A 217 17.76 4.58 7.33
CA VAL A 217 16.94 5.47 8.18
C VAL A 217 17.24 6.90 7.80
N LEU A 218 16.20 7.63 7.43
CA LEU A 218 16.24 9.07 7.23
C LEU A 218 15.92 9.77 8.55
N VAL A 219 16.81 10.67 8.96
CA VAL A 219 16.70 11.46 10.19
C VAL A 219 16.54 12.90 9.76
N ALA A 220 15.31 13.42 9.81
CA ALA A 220 15.04 14.82 9.53
C ALA A 220 15.17 15.65 10.81
N VAL A 221 16.14 16.56 10.86
CA VAL A 221 16.24 17.62 11.87
C VAL A 221 15.26 18.72 11.43
N SER A 222 14.16 18.84 12.17
CA SER A 222 13.03 19.70 11.77
C SER A 222 13.30 21.15 12.17
N ASP A 223 13.59 21.34 13.45
CA ASP A 223 13.75 22.64 14.08
C ASP A 223 14.54 22.53 15.39
N MET A 224 14.98 23.68 15.90
CA MET A 224 15.55 23.85 17.24
C MET A 224 14.74 24.92 17.97
N HIS A 225 14.18 24.59 19.12
CA HIS A 225 13.62 25.58 20.05
C HIS A 225 14.72 26.12 20.96
N ILE A 226 14.70 27.43 21.19
CA ILE A 226 15.62 28.12 22.10
C ILE A 226 14.86 28.27 23.42
N ASP A 227 15.07 27.34 24.34
CA ASP A 227 14.42 27.33 25.65
C ASP A 227 14.96 28.48 26.53
N ASP A 228 16.26 28.81 26.42
CA ASP A 228 16.93 29.89 27.16
C ASP A 228 18.20 30.35 26.42
N CYS A 229 18.22 31.60 25.96
CA CYS A 229 19.41 32.33 25.50
C CYS A 229 19.92 33.14 26.71
N ARG A 230 21.09 32.76 27.27
CA ARG A 230 21.59 33.31 28.54
C ARG A 230 22.42 34.59 28.38
N GLU A 231 22.68 34.99 27.14
CA GLU A 231 23.44 36.18 26.79
C GLU A 231 22.64 37.49 26.80
N GLY A 232 23.37 38.60 26.94
CA GLY A 232 22.82 39.96 26.86
C GLY A 232 22.72 40.51 25.44
N GLY A 233 22.04 39.80 24.53
CA GLY A 233 22.03 40.18 23.11
C GLY A 233 21.02 39.43 22.26
N ALA A 234 21.40 39.19 21.00
CA ALA A 234 20.70 38.27 20.11
C ALA A 234 21.59 37.04 19.90
N CYS A 235 21.14 35.86 20.33
CA CYS A 235 21.97 34.64 20.26
C CYS A 235 22.09 34.12 18.82
N ASP A 236 23.31 33.81 18.40
CA ASP A 236 23.68 33.35 17.05
C ASP A 236 24.06 31.88 17.08
N TRP A 237 23.22 31.02 16.49
CA TRP A 237 23.38 29.58 16.67
C TRP A 237 24.11 28.89 15.51
N ARG A 238 24.89 27.86 15.86
CA ARG A 238 25.43 26.87 14.93
C ARG A 238 25.12 25.46 15.43
N VAL A 239 24.67 24.61 14.52
CA VAL A 239 24.36 23.21 14.81
C VAL A 239 25.04 22.31 13.80
N HIS A 240 25.76 21.31 14.28
CA HIS A 240 26.23 20.18 13.48
C HIS A 240 25.59 18.90 13.99
N CYS A 241 25.21 17.98 13.10
CA CYS A 241 24.73 16.66 13.50
C CYS A 241 25.23 15.56 12.55
N GLY A 242 25.52 14.38 13.09
CA GLY A 242 25.97 13.18 12.38
C GLY A 242 25.25 11.91 12.86
N LEU A 243 25.35 10.84 12.07
CA LEU A 243 24.74 9.54 12.36
C LEU A 243 25.82 8.49 12.62
N GLY A 244 25.82 7.89 13.82
CA GLY A 244 26.75 6.83 14.20
C GLY A 244 28.21 7.26 14.14
N ALA A 245 28.92 6.84 13.09
CA ALA A 245 30.32 7.15 12.82
C ALA A 245 30.52 7.94 11.50
N GLU A 246 29.43 8.43 10.90
CA GLU A 246 29.45 9.32 9.74
C GLU A 246 29.92 10.72 10.16
N ALA A 247 30.48 11.50 9.22
CA ALA A 247 30.93 12.85 9.49
C ALA A 247 29.73 13.80 9.75
N ASP A 248 29.87 14.70 10.72
CA ASP A 248 28.82 15.67 11.04
C ASP A 248 28.57 16.64 9.87
N VAL A 249 27.30 16.92 9.62
CA VAL A 249 26.85 17.90 8.62
C VAL A 249 26.44 19.17 9.35
N GLU A 250 26.88 20.33 8.82
CA GLU A 250 26.40 21.64 9.29
C GLU A 250 24.92 21.82 8.93
N MET A 251 24.09 22.02 9.96
CA MET A 251 22.65 22.15 9.84
C MET A 251 22.23 23.61 9.74
N VAL A 252 22.78 24.45 10.62
CA VAL A 252 22.65 25.92 10.62
C VAL A 252 23.96 26.57 11.07
N HIS A 253 24.16 27.82 10.67
CA HIS A 253 25.37 28.61 10.88
C HIS A 253 24.99 30.09 10.94
N MET A 254 25.43 30.82 11.98
CA MET A 254 25.08 32.24 12.21
C MET A 254 23.56 32.49 12.09
N ALA A 255 22.77 31.66 12.76
CA ALA A 255 21.31 31.72 12.71
C ALA A 255 20.77 32.37 13.98
N GLU A 256 20.29 33.61 13.89
CA GLU A 256 19.80 34.39 15.03
C GLU A 256 18.46 33.86 15.58
N ALA A 257 18.41 33.57 16.89
CA ALA A 257 17.15 33.32 17.61
C ALA A 257 17.29 33.49 19.13
N ASN A 258 16.29 34.10 19.77
CA ASN A 258 16.31 34.43 21.20
C ASN A 258 15.39 33.51 22.02
N THR A 259 15.42 33.63 23.34
CA THR A 259 14.58 32.85 24.29
C THR A 259 13.11 32.80 23.85
N GLY A 260 12.56 31.58 23.75
CA GLY A 260 11.22 31.29 23.25
C GLY A 260 11.09 31.22 21.72
N GLY A 261 12.17 31.47 20.98
CA GLY A 261 12.23 31.39 19.52
C GLY A 261 12.40 29.95 19.00
N THR A 262 12.28 29.80 17.68
CA THR A 262 12.50 28.52 16.99
C THR A 262 13.23 28.73 15.68
N LEU A 263 14.37 28.07 15.51
CA LEU A 263 15.09 27.99 14.24
C LEU A 263 14.60 26.81 13.42
N ARG A 264 14.09 27.07 12.22
CA ARG A 264 13.66 26.04 11.27
C ARG A 264 14.86 25.52 10.49
N ILE A 265 15.09 24.20 10.53
CA ILE A 265 16.29 23.56 9.97
C ILE A 265 15.97 22.83 8.66
N ASP A 266 14.93 21.98 8.65
CA ASP A 266 14.53 21.14 7.51
C ASP A 266 15.73 20.45 6.81
N ARG A 267 16.64 19.84 7.57
CA ARG A 267 17.78 19.07 7.04
C ARG A 267 17.60 17.58 7.28
N GLN A 268 18.13 16.76 6.38
CA GLN A 268 17.98 15.32 6.41
C GLN A 268 19.34 14.64 6.36
N LEU A 269 19.59 13.78 7.35
CA LEU A 269 20.69 12.82 7.35
C LEU A 269 20.15 11.44 6.92
N THR A 270 20.98 10.61 6.29
CA THR A 270 20.58 9.28 5.82
C THR A 270 21.60 8.24 6.27
N HIS A 271 21.21 7.36 7.19
CA HIS A 271 22.04 6.26 7.64
C HIS A 271 21.78 5.00 6.80
N GLU A 272 22.82 4.30 6.36
CA GLU A 272 22.73 2.98 5.71
C GLU A 272 22.65 1.86 6.77
N GLY A 273 21.48 1.70 7.39
CA GLY A 273 21.25 0.65 8.37
C GLY A 273 19.81 0.61 8.91
N PRO A 274 19.51 -0.36 9.78
CA PRO A 274 18.22 -0.46 10.46
C PRO A 274 18.13 0.49 11.66
N LEU A 275 16.95 0.56 12.28
CA LEU A 275 16.85 1.04 13.66
C LEU A 275 17.47 -0.02 14.60
N PRO A 276 18.10 0.38 15.72
CA PRO A 276 18.20 1.75 16.23
C PRO A 276 19.23 2.61 15.49
N VAL A 277 18.90 3.89 15.24
CA VAL A 277 19.86 4.89 14.75
C VAL A 277 20.37 5.74 15.90
N THR A 278 21.67 6.01 15.94
CA THR A 278 22.28 6.91 16.94
C THR A 278 22.62 8.22 16.26
N VAL A 279 22.03 9.31 16.74
CA VAL A 279 22.25 10.68 16.28
C VAL A 279 23.13 11.38 17.32
N THR A 280 24.21 12.01 16.88
CA THR A 280 24.97 12.96 17.71
C THR A 280 24.76 14.36 17.13
N CYS A 281 24.47 15.33 17.99
CA CYS A 281 24.41 16.73 17.62
C CYS A 281 25.29 17.56 18.55
N HIS A 282 25.92 18.59 17.97
CA HIS A 282 26.74 19.59 18.61
C HIS A 282 26.08 20.95 18.40
N VAL A 283 25.74 21.66 19.48
CA VAL A 283 25.18 23.02 19.41
C VAL A 283 26.19 24.00 19.98
N ARG A 284 26.33 25.13 19.31
CA ARG A 284 27.15 26.27 19.71
C ARG A 284 26.37 27.57 19.60
N GLU A 285 26.71 28.47 20.50
CA GLU A 285 26.30 29.87 20.57
C GLU A 285 27.53 30.71 20.14
N PHE A 286 27.35 31.98 19.77
CA PHE A 286 28.40 32.89 19.32
C PHE A 286 28.37 34.24 20.05
N ASP A 287 29.13 34.32 21.16
CA ASP A 287 29.37 35.58 21.87
C ASP A 287 29.99 36.62 20.91
N ARG A 288 29.35 37.78 20.85
CA ARG A 288 29.83 38.99 20.18
C ARG A 288 30.37 39.97 21.22
N GLY A 289 31.47 39.59 21.85
CA GLY A 289 32.13 40.34 22.90
C GLY A 289 32.51 41.76 22.47
N ILE A 290 32.12 42.76 23.29
CA ILE A 290 32.63 44.14 23.14
C ILE A 290 34.06 44.26 23.71
N PHE A 291 34.46 43.35 24.60
CA PHE A 291 35.77 43.31 25.26
C PHE A 291 36.48 41.96 25.16
N ASP A 292 35.76 40.90 24.80
CA ASP A 292 36.26 39.54 24.56
C ASP A 292 36.18 39.21 23.06
N PRO A 293 36.97 38.26 22.54
CA PRO A 293 37.03 37.99 21.11
C PRO A 293 35.84 37.14 20.62
N ASP A 294 35.16 37.59 19.55
CA ASP A 294 34.17 36.82 18.77
C ASP A 294 34.48 35.31 18.71
N VAL A 295 33.71 34.48 19.43
CA VAL A 295 34.04 33.06 19.65
C VAL A 295 32.80 32.16 19.64
N TRP A 296 32.97 30.93 19.16
CA TRP A 296 31.92 29.91 19.17
C TRP A 296 31.98 29.04 20.42
N GLU A 297 31.10 29.35 21.38
CA GLU A 297 31.00 28.69 22.67
C GLU A 297 30.17 27.40 22.57
N VAL A 298 30.44 26.42 23.45
CA VAL A 298 29.82 25.09 23.35
C VAL A 298 28.65 24.98 24.31
N VAL A 299 27.44 25.04 23.77
CA VAL A 299 26.18 24.83 24.52
C VAL A 299 26.03 23.35 24.90
N GLY A 300 26.42 22.45 24.00
CA GLY A 300 26.42 21.04 24.33
C GLY A 300 26.79 20.09 23.19
N THR A 301 26.92 18.83 23.58
CA THR A 301 26.99 17.70 22.67
C THR A 301 26.11 16.60 23.26
N THR A 302 25.10 16.16 22.52
CA THR A 302 24.21 15.09 22.94
C THR A 302 24.15 14.01 21.89
N THR A 303 24.31 12.76 22.34
CA THR A 303 24.11 11.56 21.54
C THR A 303 22.81 10.89 22.01
N ARG A 304 21.85 10.69 21.10
CA ARG A 304 20.60 10.00 21.38
C ARG A 304 20.39 8.86 20.39
N THR A 305 20.09 7.68 20.93
CA THR A 305 19.69 6.51 20.15
C THR A 305 18.16 6.45 20.02
N PHE A 306 17.67 6.37 18.79
CA PHE A 306 16.26 6.22 18.46
C PHE A 306 15.99 4.78 18.03
N ALA A 307 15.28 4.02 18.88
CA ALA A 307 14.95 2.62 18.62
C ALA A 307 13.66 2.42 17.79
N ALA A 308 12.89 3.48 17.57
CA ALA A 308 11.60 3.45 16.87
C ALA A 308 11.48 4.63 15.90
N ALA A 309 10.62 4.47 14.88
CA ALA A 309 10.22 5.53 13.97
C ALA A 309 9.25 6.51 14.64
N GLY A 310 9.19 7.75 14.15
CA GLY A 310 8.28 8.78 14.65
C GLY A 310 9.00 10.05 15.11
N PRO A 311 8.32 10.94 15.88
CA PRO A 311 8.92 12.14 16.42
C PRO A 311 9.93 11.83 17.52
N GLY A 312 10.97 12.63 17.61
CA GLY A 312 12.00 12.57 18.63
C GLY A 312 12.52 13.96 18.98
N SER A 313 13.25 14.09 20.08
CA SER A 313 13.88 15.35 20.49
C SER A 313 15.23 15.10 21.18
N MET A 314 16.07 16.10 21.33
CA MET A 314 17.15 16.08 22.33
C MET A 314 17.40 17.49 22.86
N GLY A 315 17.55 17.60 24.18
CA GLY A 315 17.81 18.87 24.87
C GLY A 315 19.29 19.01 25.22
N MET A 316 19.78 20.24 25.23
CA MET A 316 21.08 20.65 25.78
C MET A 316 20.83 21.82 26.73
N ASP A 317 21.54 21.87 27.85
CA ASP A 317 21.36 22.87 28.92
C ASP A 317 22.71 23.06 29.62
N ASN A 318 23.32 24.21 29.43
CA ASN A 318 24.53 24.64 30.16
C ASN A 318 24.49 26.16 30.34
N ASP A 319 25.57 26.74 30.87
CA ASP A 319 25.62 28.16 31.21
C ASP A 319 25.56 29.10 29.99
N GLU A 320 25.94 28.64 28.79
CA GLU A 320 25.84 29.45 27.56
C GLU A 320 24.44 29.40 26.94
N GLY A 321 23.65 28.34 27.20
CA GLY A 321 22.27 28.30 26.75
C GLY A 321 21.52 26.99 26.96
N LYS A 322 20.24 27.01 26.59
CA LYS A 322 19.34 25.87 26.63
C LYS A 322 18.54 25.76 25.34
N VAL A 323 18.59 24.60 24.72
CA VAL A 323 17.93 24.34 23.44
C VAL A 323 17.32 22.94 23.38
N THR A 324 16.28 22.79 22.58
CA THR A 324 15.65 21.50 22.26
C THR A 324 15.60 21.32 20.74
N LEU A 325 16.40 20.38 20.22
CA LEU A 325 16.35 19.94 18.82
C LEU A 325 15.21 18.94 18.62
N ASN A 326 14.44 19.11 17.55
CA ASN A 326 13.32 18.24 17.17
C ASN A 326 13.61 17.45 15.90
N PHE A 327 13.30 16.15 15.94
CA PHE A 327 13.63 15.16 14.92
C PHE A 327 12.40 14.39 14.45
N LYS A 328 12.49 13.89 13.22
CA LYS A 328 11.55 12.91 12.67
C LYS A 328 12.35 11.74 12.08
N ILE A 329 12.14 10.56 12.66
CA ILE A 329 12.86 9.34 12.33
C ILE A 329 12.01 8.49 11.38
N GLU A 330 12.49 8.31 10.15
CA GLU A 330 11.76 7.66 9.06
C GLU A 330 12.58 6.50 8.47
N PRO A 331 12.22 5.23 8.73
CA PRO A 331 12.89 4.11 8.07
C PRO A 331 12.57 4.11 6.56
N VAL A 332 13.63 4.09 5.75
CA VAL A 332 13.57 4.09 4.28
C VAL A 332 14.14 2.76 3.77
N GLY A 333 13.27 1.82 3.41
CA GLY A 333 13.69 0.49 2.95
C GLY A 333 12.52 -0.32 2.39
N VAL A 334 12.82 -1.20 1.43
CA VAL A 334 11.82 -1.84 0.55
C VAL A 334 11.59 -3.31 0.91
N ILE A 335 10.33 -3.65 1.26
CA ILE A 335 9.67 -4.98 1.30
C ILE A 335 10.18 -6.07 2.28
N GLN A 336 9.23 -6.81 2.87
CA GLN A 336 9.33 -8.04 3.70
C GLN A 336 7.95 -8.76 3.65
N GLN A 337 7.73 -10.05 3.98
CA GLN A 337 8.53 -11.31 4.08
C GLN A 337 7.50 -12.49 4.08
N PRO A 338 7.84 -13.75 3.69
CA PRO A 338 6.85 -14.85 3.67
C PRO A 338 6.84 -15.69 4.96
N ALA A 339 5.67 -16.18 5.34
CA ALA A 339 5.49 -17.35 6.22
C ALA A 339 4.13 -18.04 5.96
N THR A 340 4.18 -19.18 5.27
CA THR A 340 3.16 -20.27 5.28
C THR A 340 1.68 -19.91 5.49
N VAL A 341 1.01 -19.55 4.40
CA VAL A 341 -0.22 -20.26 4.04
C VAL A 341 0.02 -20.85 2.67
N GLU A 342 -0.28 -22.14 2.50
CA GLU A 342 -0.23 -22.83 1.21
C GLU A 342 -1.07 -22.04 0.20
N ALA A 343 -0.44 -21.51 -0.83
CA ALA A 343 -1.16 -20.76 -1.86
C ALA A 343 -2.10 -21.74 -2.58
N PRO A 344 -3.43 -21.51 -2.60
CA PRO A 344 -4.31 -22.28 -3.45
C PRO A 344 -3.80 -22.17 -4.90
N PRO A 345 -3.93 -23.23 -5.71
CA PRO A 345 -3.43 -23.21 -7.09
C PRO A 345 -4.01 -22.03 -7.86
N LEU A 346 -3.19 -21.49 -8.77
CA LEU A 346 -3.47 -20.29 -9.58
C LEU A 346 -4.69 -20.47 -10.50
N ALA A 347 -5.88 -20.34 -9.92
CA ALA A 347 -7.08 -19.91 -10.59
C ALA A 347 -7.43 -18.52 -10.02
N PRO A 348 -7.75 -17.51 -10.85
CA PRO A 348 -8.32 -16.28 -10.34
C PRO A 348 -9.66 -16.64 -9.69
N LEU A 349 -9.75 -16.52 -8.36
CA LEU A 349 -11.04 -16.40 -7.71
C LEU A 349 -11.62 -15.07 -8.20
N PRO A 350 -12.74 -15.06 -8.95
CA PRO A 350 -13.43 -13.81 -9.20
C PRO A 350 -13.82 -13.19 -7.86
N ILE A 351 -13.96 -11.86 -7.79
CA ILE A 351 -14.65 -11.25 -6.65
C ILE A 351 -16.09 -11.76 -6.71
N ASP A 352 -16.36 -12.80 -5.93
CA ASP A 352 -17.69 -13.37 -5.85
C ASP A 352 -18.63 -12.41 -5.14
N ALA A 353 -19.94 -12.62 -5.35
CA ALA A 353 -20.97 -11.77 -4.76
C ALA A 353 -20.85 -11.72 -3.22
N PHE A 354 -20.36 -12.79 -2.59
CA PHE A 354 -20.23 -12.93 -1.14
C PHE A 354 -19.14 -12.00 -0.58
N GLN A 355 -17.99 -11.91 -1.25
CA GLN A 355 -16.93 -10.97 -0.88
C GLN A 355 -17.35 -9.51 -1.13
N ALA A 356 -18.07 -9.23 -2.24
CA ALA A 356 -18.63 -7.91 -2.50
C ALA A 356 -19.64 -7.46 -1.42
N MET A 357 -20.50 -8.38 -0.96
CA MET A 357 -21.45 -8.13 0.13
C MET A 357 -20.76 -7.77 1.45
N ARG A 358 -19.68 -8.47 1.82
CA ARG A 358 -18.87 -8.13 3.01
C ARG A 358 -18.29 -6.72 2.94
N TYR A 359 -17.85 -6.27 1.75
CA TYR A 359 -17.37 -4.89 1.57
C TYR A 359 -18.48 -3.84 1.70
N SER A 360 -19.72 -4.17 1.33
CA SER A 360 -20.92 -3.35 1.56
C SER A 360 -21.40 -3.35 3.02
N GLY A 361 -20.78 -4.11 3.92
CA GLY A 361 -21.20 -4.26 5.32
C GLY A 361 -22.36 -5.25 5.51
N LEU A 362 -22.55 -6.18 4.57
CA LEU A 362 -23.43 -7.34 4.74
C LEU A 362 -22.58 -8.54 5.18
N ASP A 363 -22.92 -9.10 6.33
CA ASP A 363 -22.29 -10.30 6.89
C ASP A 363 -23.35 -11.39 7.05
N PHE A 364 -23.02 -12.54 7.65
CA PHE A 364 -23.90 -13.73 7.62
C PHE A 364 -23.96 -14.42 8.99
N SER A 365 -25.15 -14.84 9.42
CA SER A 365 -25.31 -15.64 10.65
C SER A 365 -25.35 -17.16 10.38
N VAL A 366 -25.50 -17.53 9.11
CA VAL A 366 -25.56 -18.91 8.59
C VAL A 366 -24.20 -19.39 8.06
N PRO A 367 -23.99 -20.72 7.89
CA PRO A 367 -22.80 -21.25 7.23
C PRO A 367 -22.61 -20.68 5.80
N GLU A 368 -21.37 -20.34 5.47
CA GLU A 368 -21.01 -19.76 4.17
C GLU A 368 -21.35 -20.68 2.98
N THR A 369 -21.27 -22.00 3.18
CA THR A 369 -21.65 -23.02 2.18
C THR A 369 -23.11 -22.90 1.74
N ASP A 370 -24.00 -22.71 2.72
CA ASP A 370 -25.45 -22.74 2.51
C ASP A 370 -25.88 -21.45 1.83
N LEU A 371 -25.31 -20.32 2.26
CA LEU A 371 -25.54 -19.03 1.63
C LEU A 371 -25.03 -18.99 0.18
N ARG A 372 -23.86 -19.59 -0.09
CA ARG A 372 -23.34 -19.74 -1.47
C ARG A 372 -24.29 -20.57 -2.33
N GLN A 373 -24.88 -21.63 -1.78
CA GLN A 373 -25.90 -22.42 -2.48
C GLN A 373 -27.17 -21.61 -2.77
N TRP A 374 -27.64 -20.78 -1.84
CA TRP A 374 -28.81 -19.92 -2.04
C TRP A 374 -28.55 -18.81 -3.07
N LEU A 375 -27.39 -18.15 -2.99
CA LEU A 375 -26.93 -17.13 -3.93
C LEU A 375 -26.68 -17.67 -5.36
N ALA A 376 -26.37 -18.96 -5.49
CA ALA A 376 -26.27 -19.63 -6.79
C ALA A 376 -27.64 -20.07 -7.36
N ASN A 377 -28.74 -19.92 -6.61
CA ASN A 377 -30.04 -20.50 -6.94
C ASN A 377 -31.17 -19.44 -7.04
N PRO A 378 -31.22 -18.67 -8.15
CA PRO A 378 -32.24 -17.64 -8.37
C PRO A 378 -33.63 -18.18 -8.73
N GLN A 379 -33.78 -19.49 -8.96
CA GLN A 379 -35.09 -20.12 -9.21
C GLN A 379 -35.83 -20.42 -7.90
N PHE A 380 -35.09 -20.87 -6.87
CA PHE A 380 -35.70 -21.38 -5.63
C PHE A 380 -35.49 -20.46 -4.42
N THR A 381 -34.61 -19.47 -4.46
CA THR A 381 -34.39 -18.52 -3.34
C THR A 381 -34.44 -17.05 -3.77
N PRO A 382 -34.74 -16.10 -2.85
CA PRO A 382 -34.71 -14.67 -3.13
C PRO A 382 -33.32 -14.03 -2.88
N TYR A 383 -32.34 -14.79 -2.40
CA TYR A 383 -31.02 -14.25 -2.05
C TYR A 383 -30.33 -13.51 -3.21
N PRO A 384 -30.37 -13.99 -4.48
CA PRO A 384 -29.71 -13.28 -5.59
C PRO A 384 -30.36 -11.94 -5.93
N SER A 385 -31.70 -11.89 -5.94
CA SER A 385 -32.46 -10.68 -6.26
C SER A 385 -32.37 -9.65 -5.14
N ILE A 386 -32.45 -10.08 -3.87
CA ILE A 386 -32.29 -9.22 -2.70
C ILE A 386 -30.85 -8.70 -2.59
N ALA A 387 -29.82 -9.53 -2.81
CA ALA A 387 -28.43 -9.08 -2.80
C ALA A 387 -28.17 -8.01 -3.88
N GLY A 388 -28.64 -8.21 -5.11
CA GLY A 388 -28.55 -7.21 -6.18
C GLY A 388 -29.33 -5.92 -5.87
N ALA A 389 -30.47 -6.04 -5.17
CA ALA A 389 -31.27 -4.89 -4.75
C ALA A 389 -30.62 -4.09 -3.61
N LEU A 390 -29.89 -4.75 -2.71
CA LEU A 390 -29.12 -4.08 -1.65
C LEU A 390 -27.99 -3.22 -2.24
N VAL A 391 -27.30 -3.69 -3.28
CA VAL A 391 -26.31 -2.88 -4.02
C VAL A 391 -26.96 -1.60 -4.59
N ARG A 392 -28.17 -1.69 -5.17
CA ARG A 392 -28.93 -0.52 -5.64
C ARG A 392 -29.37 0.40 -4.50
N LEU A 393 -29.86 -0.16 -3.40
CA LEU A 393 -30.35 0.59 -2.23
C LEU A 393 -29.23 1.37 -1.53
N PHE A 394 -28.04 0.79 -1.45
CA PHE A 394 -26.89 1.41 -0.78
C PHE A 394 -26.17 2.43 -1.67
N GLN A 395 -26.42 2.44 -2.98
CA GLN A 395 -25.92 3.45 -3.92
C GLN A 395 -24.38 3.62 -3.86
N GLY A 396 -23.64 2.52 -3.71
CA GLY A 396 -22.17 2.53 -3.59
C GLY A 396 -21.61 2.90 -2.21
N ARG A 397 -22.46 3.30 -1.25
CA ARG A 397 -22.10 3.42 0.17
C ARG A 397 -22.09 2.05 0.84
N ARG A 398 -21.53 1.94 2.04
CA ARG A 398 -21.56 0.70 2.84
C ARG A 398 -22.22 0.91 4.19
N LEU A 399 -22.72 -0.15 4.81
CA LEU A 399 -23.20 -0.08 6.18
C LEU A 399 -22.05 0.25 7.15
N ALA A 400 -22.31 1.19 8.07
CA ALA A 400 -21.39 1.63 9.11
C ALA A 400 -21.00 0.52 10.08
N ARG A 401 -21.91 -0.45 10.27
CA ARG A 401 -21.80 -1.63 11.14
C ARG A 401 -22.48 -2.81 10.43
N PRO A 402 -21.94 -4.05 10.51
CA PRO A 402 -22.46 -5.14 9.69
C PRO A 402 -23.90 -5.58 10.02
N VAL A 403 -24.72 -5.78 9.00
CA VAL A 403 -26.06 -6.38 9.13
C VAL A 403 -26.06 -7.77 8.47
N PHE A 404 -26.78 -8.73 9.05
CA PHE A 404 -26.83 -10.10 8.53
C PHE A 404 -27.76 -10.21 7.30
N LEU A 405 -27.25 -10.67 6.16
CA LEU A 405 -28.04 -10.80 4.93
C LEU A 405 -29.21 -11.78 5.09
N ASP A 406 -28.98 -12.92 5.75
CA ASP A 406 -30.01 -13.91 6.07
C ASP A 406 -31.15 -13.32 6.91
N VAL A 407 -30.82 -12.46 7.89
CA VAL A 407 -31.82 -11.70 8.67
C VAL A 407 -32.53 -10.66 7.80
N VAL A 408 -31.84 -9.97 6.89
CA VAL A 408 -32.48 -9.02 5.96
C VAL A 408 -33.43 -9.72 4.99
N VAL A 409 -33.05 -10.89 4.47
CA VAL A 409 -33.92 -11.72 3.63
C VAL A 409 -35.14 -12.20 4.42
N PHE A 410 -34.93 -12.70 5.64
CA PHE A 410 -36.03 -13.11 6.52
C PHE A 410 -36.99 -11.95 6.82
N ASN A 411 -36.49 -10.82 7.31
CA ASN A 411 -37.29 -9.63 7.63
C ASN A 411 -38.02 -9.11 6.39
N TYR A 412 -37.37 -9.12 5.22
CA TYR A 412 -38.02 -8.80 3.96
C TYR A 412 -39.21 -9.74 3.74
N GLU A 413 -39.00 -11.06 3.73
CA GLU A 413 -40.07 -12.03 3.49
C GLU A 413 -41.23 -11.94 4.49
N GLN A 414 -40.95 -11.71 5.79
CA GLN A 414 -41.98 -11.49 6.81
C GLN A 414 -42.82 -10.22 6.57
N GLY A 415 -42.28 -9.21 5.90
CA GLY A 415 -42.97 -7.94 5.61
C GLY A 415 -44.18 -8.00 4.66
N GLY A 416 -44.58 -9.19 4.19
CA GLY A 416 -45.76 -9.43 3.35
C GLY A 416 -45.56 -9.14 1.86
N GLY A 417 -45.97 -10.08 1.00
CA GLY A 417 -45.81 -10.02 -0.46
C GLY A 417 -44.85 -11.09 -1.01
N PRO A 418 -44.79 -11.27 -2.34
CA PRO A 418 -44.08 -12.41 -2.96
C PRO A 418 -42.57 -12.41 -2.69
N SER A 419 -41.99 -13.61 -2.65
CA SER A 419 -40.54 -13.86 -2.59
C SER A 419 -39.93 -13.57 -3.98
N PRO A 420 -39.11 -12.51 -4.15
CA PRO A 420 -38.71 -12.03 -5.46
C PRO A 420 -37.72 -12.99 -6.12
N ARG A 421 -37.85 -13.20 -7.43
CA ARG A 421 -36.91 -14.03 -8.22
C ARG A 421 -36.09 -13.19 -9.19
N LYS A 422 -36.61 -12.05 -9.65
CA LYS A 422 -35.87 -11.05 -10.43
C LYS A 422 -35.62 -9.79 -9.61
N LEU A 423 -34.58 -9.04 -9.99
CA LEU A 423 -34.21 -7.76 -9.38
C LEU A 423 -35.31 -6.69 -9.54
N THR A 424 -36.13 -6.79 -10.59
CA THR A 424 -37.31 -5.94 -10.83
C THR A 424 -38.45 -6.15 -9.84
N ASP A 425 -38.47 -7.31 -9.16
CA ASP A 425 -39.59 -7.74 -8.33
C ASP A 425 -39.38 -7.34 -6.85
N VAL A 426 -38.25 -6.67 -6.54
CA VAL A 426 -37.87 -6.28 -5.18
C VAL A 426 -38.40 -4.90 -4.84
N ASP A 427 -39.23 -4.83 -3.81
CA ASP A 427 -39.68 -3.57 -3.22
C ASP A 427 -38.53 -2.95 -2.39
N LEU A 428 -37.90 -1.90 -2.93
CA LEU A 428 -36.78 -1.21 -2.29
C LEU A 428 -37.16 -0.54 -0.95
N ALA A 429 -38.42 -0.15 -0.74
CA ALA A 429 -38.88 0.45 0.51
C ALA A 429 -39.15 -0.61 1.59
N ARG A 430 -39.64 -1.80 1.21
CA ARG A 430 -39.66 -3.00 2.07
C ARG A 430 -38.23 -3.45 2.42
N LEU A 431 -37.31 -3.45 1.45
CA LEU A 431 -35.91 -3.81 1.66
C LEU A 431 -35.19 -2.83 2.61
N ALA A 432 -35.41 -1.52 2.48
CA ALA A 432 -34.86 -0.53 3.40
C ALA A 432 -35.29 -0.77 4.85
N ARG A 433 -36.59 -1.09 5.07
CA ARG A 433 -37.12 -1.45 6.39
C ARG A 433 -36.47 -2.72 6.94
N ALA A 434 -36.34 -3.77 6.12
CA ALA A 434 -35.72 -5.03 6.52
C ALA A 434 -34.24 -4.87 6.98
N VAL A 435 -33.47 -3.99 6.31
CA VAL A 435 -32.09 -3.64 6.72
C VAL A 435 -32.07 -2.90 8.05
N VAL A 436 -32.95 -1.91 8.23
CA VAL A 436 -33.06 -1.14 9.48
C VAL A 436 -33.49 -2.02 10.65
N GLU A 437 -34.45 -2.92 10.43
CA GLU A 437 -34.90 -3.91 11.42
C GLU A 437 -33.77 -4.87 11.82
N GLY A 438 -33.01 -5.38 10.83
CA GLY A 438 -31.85 -6.23 11.09
C GLY A 438 -30.74 -5.54 11.89
N HIS A 439 -30.47 -4.26 11.61
CA HIS A 439 -29.54 -3.43 12.39
C HIS A 439 -30.03 -3.21 13.82
N ASN A 440 -31.27 -2.74 13.97
CA ASN A 440 -31.88 -2.46 15.28
C ASN A 440 -31.92 -3.70 16.17
N HIS A 441 -32.34 -4.85 15.62
CA HIS A 441 -32.34 -6.12 16.32
C HIS A 441 -30.93 -6.58 16.73
N ARG A 442 -29.93 -6.44 15.85
CA ARG A 442 -28.54 -6.85 16.14
C ARG A 442 -27.88 -5.99 17.22
N TYR A 443 -28.26 -4.72 17.34
CA TYR A 443 -27.54 -3.74 18.17
C TYR A 443 -28.34 -3.09 19.29
N GLY A 444 -29.64 -3.40 19.45
CA GLY A 444 -30.49 -2.81 20.47
C GLY A 444 -30.82 -1.33 20.21
N GLU A 445 -30.86 -0.94 18.94
CA GLU A 445 -31.04 0.45 18.50
C GLU A 445 -32.44 0.70 17.95
N SER A 446 -32.78 1.96 17.64
CA SER A 446 -34.09 2.37 17.11
C SER A 446 -33.94 3.38 15.98
N VAL A 447 -33.07 3.04 15.02
CA VAL A 447 -32.92 3.78 13.77
C VAL A 447 -34.18 3.61 12.92
N SER A 448 -34.58 4.65 12.18
CA SER A 448 -35.77 4.63 11.31
C SER A 448 -35.44 4.76 9.81
N ASP A 449 -34.23 5.19 9.45
CA ASP A 449 -33.80 5.45 8.08
C ASP A 449 -32.47 4.76 7.75
N VAL A 450 -32.49 3.93 6.71
CA VAL A 450 -31.32 3.20 6.19
C VAL A 450 -30.18 4.16 5.78
N GLN A 451 -30.48 5.39 5.36
CA GLN A 451 -29.46 6.36 4.95
C GLN A 451 -28.55 6.81 6.09
N THR A 452 -29.02 6.72 7.34
CA THR A 452 -28.22 7.00 8.54
C THR A 452 -27.27 5.85 8.91
N LEU A 453 -27.57 4.63 8.44
CA LEU A 453 -26.73 3.45 8.62
C LEU A 453 -25.58 3.40 7.62
N LEU A 454 -25.66 4.15 6.52
CA LEU A 454 -24.69 4.10 5.42
C LEU A 454 -23.54 5.10 5.62
N ARG A 455 -22.36 4.77 5.10
CA ARG A 455 -21.15 5.61 5.05
C ARG A 455 -20.53 5.56 3.66
#